data_AF-A0A1W9ZH03-F1
#
_entry.id   AF-A0A1W9ZH03-F1
#
_cell.length_a   1.000
_cell.length_b   1.000
_cell.length_c   1.000
_cell.angle_alpha   90.00
_cell.angle_beta   90.00
_cell.angle_gamma   90.00
#
_symmetry.space_group_name_H-M   'P 1'
#
loop_
_entity.id
_entity.type
_entity.pdbx_description
1 polymer ?
#
loop_
_entity_poly.entity_id
_entity_poly.type
_entity_poly.pdbx_seq_one_letter_code
_entity_poly.pdbx_strand_id
1 'polypeptide(L)'
;MDHEFDLAFELLDNAVDRLQLQQYGITTIEHQNHGEDLLLTSRHTYSSGAGHKLTLLATYKDSGQTAAAVEVTSADLDTDPQPRIVKVQAGDLMFHAIPGTWSFRATGHRTYIITAGVGDEPIWTLTAGGVRAASDSIAELVDQILAAEAT
;
A
#
# COMPACT_ATOMS: atom_id res chain seq x y z
N MET A 1 3.13 14.68 0.44
CA MET A 1 3.24 13.26 0.08
C MET A 1 2.91 13.23 -1.39
N ASP A 2 3.86 12.83 -2.22
CA ASP A 2 3.78 13.12 -3.65
C ASP A 2 2.87 12.09 -4.35
N HIS A 3 2.81 10.84 -3.86
CA HIS A 3 1.86 9.82 -4.29
C HIS A 3 1.45 8.82 -3.19
N GLU A 4 0.33 8.12 -3.39
CA GLU A 4 -0.19 7.13 -2.45
C GLU A 4 0.70 5.88 -2.32
N PHE A 5 1.63 5.65 -3.26
CA PHE A 5 2.64 4.60 -3.08
C PHE A 5 3.55 4.92 -1.87
N ASP A 6 4.02 6.16 -1.73
CA ASP A 6 4.81 6.57 -0.57
C ASP A 6 4.01 6.44 0.72
N LEU A 7 2.73 6.85 0.68
CA LEU A 7 1.77 6.60 1.76
C LEU A 7 1.75 5.13 2.17
N ALA A 8 1.59 4.23 1.20
CA ALA A 8 1.47 2.81 1.49
C ALA A 8 2.73 2.23 2.16
N PHE A 9 3.93 2.71 1.84
CA PHE A 9 5.14 2.30 2.55
C PHE A 9 5.18 2.82 3.99
N GLU A 10 4.87 4.10 4.21
CA GLU A 10 4.81 4.65 5.57
C GLU A 10 3.76 3.93 6.44
N LEU A 11 2.64 3.51 5.83
CA LEU A 11 1.61 2.76 6.53
C LEU A 11 2.09 1.36 6.96
N LEU A 12 3.11 0.77 6.34
CA LEU A 12 3.65 -0.53 6.75
C LEU A 12 4.20 -0.47 8.18
N ASP A 13 5.08 0.49 8.46
CA ASP A 13 5.67 0.68 9.78
C ASP A 13 4.57 1.02 10.81
N ASN A 14 3.63 1.89 10.41
CA ASN A 14 2.49 2.26 11.23
C ASN A 14 1.61 1.06 11.62
N ALA A 15 1.42 0.13 10.69
CA ALA A 15 0.67 -1.10 10.91
C ALA A 15 1.42 -2.07 11.82
N VAL A 16 2.74 -2.20 11.66
CA VAL A 16 3.62 -3.00 12.52
C VAL A 16 3.56 -2.50 13.96
N ASP A 17 3.76 -1.20 14.19
CA ASP A 17 3.69 -0.59 15.52
C ASP A 17 2.33 -0.86 16.18
N ARG A 18 1.24 -0.70 15.42
CA ARG A 18 -0.12 -0.92 15.93
C ARG A 18 -0.40 -2.38 16.27
N LEU A 19 0.13 -3.33 15.51
CA LEU A 19 -0.01 -4.74 15.83
C LEU A 19 0.58 -5.04 17.21
N GLN A 20 1.70 -4.40 17.56
CA GLN A 20 2.35 -4.54 18.86
C GLN A 20 1.57 -3.90 20.03
N LEU A 21 0.74 -2.87 19.75
CA LEU A 21 -0.12 -2.26 20.76
C LEU A 21 -1.32 -3.14 21.17
N GLN A 22 -1.63 -4.20 20.42
CA GLN A 22 -2.71 -5.15 20.72
C GLN A 22 -4.11 -4.50 20.86
N GLN A 23 -4.36 -3.44 20.09
CA GLN A 23 -5.68 -2.80 20.05
C GLN A 23 -6.61 -3.57 19.13
N TYR A 24 -7.23 -4.62 19.67
CA TYR A 24 -8.17 -5.47 18.93
C TYR A 24 -9.46 -4.73 18.54
N GLY A 25 -10.06 -5.20 17.44
CA GLY A 25 -11.28 -4.63 16.91
C GLY A 25 -10.99 -3.57 15.85
N ILE A 26 -11.93 -2.64 15.66
CA ILE A 26 -11.82 -1.56 14.68
C ILE A 26 -11.50 -0.27 15.42
N THR A 27 -10.52 0.48 14.93
CA THR A 27 -10.10 1.75 15.51
C THR A 27 -9.98 2.79 14.40
N THR A 28 -10.68 3.91 14.57
CA THR A 28 -10.45 5.12 13.77
C THR A 28 -9.32 5.92 14.39
N ILE A 29 -8.37 6.36 13.58
CA ILE A 29 -7.20 7.11 14.02
C ILE A 29 -7.44 8.58 13.69
N GLU A 30 -7.81 9.34 14.71
CA GLU A 30 -8.20 10.75 14.59
C GLU A 30 -7.01 11.68 14.30
N HIS A 31 -5.80 11.34 14.79
CA HIS A 31 -4.59 12.13 14.60
C HIS A 31 -3.55 11.31 13.83
N GLN A 32 -3.21 11.78 12.64
CA GLN A 32 -2.27 11.13 11.72
C GLN A 32 -1.55 12.21 10.89
N ASN A 33 -0.32 11.91 10.45
CA ASN A 33 0.59 12.91 9.85
C ASN A 33 0.71 12.79 8.31
N HIS A 34 -0.21 12.07 7.67
CA HIS A 34 -0.21 11.77 6.24
C HIS A 34 -1.20 12.65 5.42
N GLY A 35 -1.79 13.68 6.02
CA GLY A 35 -2.65 14.67 5.33
C GLY A 35 -4.05 14.78 5.93
N GLU A 36 -4.58 16.00 6.08
CA GLU A 36 -5.87 16.24 6.75
C GLU A 36 -7.09 15.65 6.00
N ASP A 37 -6.93 15.33 4.73
CA ASP A 37 -7.89 14.74 3.82
C ASP A 37 -8.05 13.23 4.00
N LEU A 38 -7.13 12.56 4.71
CA LEU A 38 -7.17 11.12 4.94
C LEU A 38 -7.77 10.75 6.30
N LEU A 39 -8.61 9.72 6.29
CA LEU A 39 -9.08 8.99 7.45
C LEU A 39 -8.36 7.64 7.50
N LEU A 40 -7.72 7.33 8.63
CA LEU A 40 -7.11 6.02 8.84
C LEU A 40 -8.00 5.16 9.75
N THR A 41 -8.24 3.93 9.32
CA THR A 41 -8.96 2.91 10.10
C THR A 41 -8.12 1.65 10.18
N SER A 42 -7.87 1.15 11.40
CA SER A 42 -7.26 -0.16 11.62
C SER A 42 -8.28 -1.19 12.02
N ARG A 43 -8.05 -2.45 11.61
CA ARG A 43 -8.75 -3.62 12.13
C ARG A 43 -7.74 -4.66 12.59
N HIS A 44 -7.70 -4.95 13.87
CA HIS A 44 -6.82 -5.97 14.45
C HIS A 44 -7.64 -7.18 14.91
N THR A 45 -7.24 -8.35 14.44
CA THR A 45 -7.83 -9.65 14.80
C THR A 45 -6.75 -10.61 15.26
N TYR A 46 -7.10 -11.50 16.18
CA TYR A 46 -6.28 -12.64 16.58
C TYR A 46 -7.08 -13.93 16.48
N SER A 47 -6.42 -15.00 16.05
CA SER A 47 -6.96 -16.36 16.13
C SER A 47 -5.84 -17.34 16.42
N SER A 48 -6.11 -18.39 17.19
CA SER A 48 -5.09 -19.37 17.58
C SER A 48 -4.48 -20.13 16.39
N GLY A 49 -5.18 -20.22 15.26
CA GLY A 49 -4.71 -20.93 14.06
C GLY A 49 -4.02 -20.06 13.01
N ALA A 50 -4.24 -18.74 13.02
CA ALA A 50 -3.68 -17.81 12.02
C ALA A 50 -2.86 -16.66 12.63
N GLY A 51 -2.73 -16.62 13.96
CA GLY A 51 -2.04 -15.57 14.69
C GLY A 51 -2.77 -14.22 14.66
N HIS A 52 -1.99 -13.16 14.74
CA HIS A 52 -2.41 -11.77 14.63
C HIS A 52 -2.47 -11.34 13.17
N LYS A 53 -3.51 -10.58 12.84
CA LYS A 53 -3.65 -9.87 11.58
C LYS A 53 -4.17 -8.48 11.84
N LEU A 54 -3.44 -7.47 11.36
CA LEU A 54 -3.89 -6.08 11.36
C LEU A 54 -3.98 -5.58 9.92
N THR A 55 -5.13 -5.01 9.57
CA THR A 55 -5.32 -4.28 8.32
C THR A 55 -5.40 -2.80 8.67
N LEU A 56 -4.62 -1.97 7.98
CA LEU A 56 -4.67 -0.52 8.09
C LEU A 56 -5.10 0.05 6.75
N LEU A 57 -6.16 0.84 6.78
CA LEU A 57 -6.82 1.41 5.61
C LEU A 57 -6.75 2.94 5.68
N ALA A 58 -6.28 3.56 4.61
CA ALA A 58 -6.38 4.99 4.37
C ALA A 58 -7.48 5.27 3.35
N THR A 59 -8.44 6.12 3.71
CA THR A 59 -9.52 6.57 2.83
C THR A 59 -9.58 8.09 2.77
N TYR A 60 -9.82 8.65 1.59
CA TYR A 60 -10.11 10.08 1.49
C TYR A 60 -11.45 10.40 2.16
N LYS A 61 -11.47 11.44 2.99
CA LYS A 61 -12.63 11.84 3.79
C LYS A 61 -13.79 12.35 2.95
N ASP A 62 -13.50 12.96 1.80
CA ASP A 62 -14.48 13.58 0.93
C ASP A 62 -15.26 12.56 0.08
N SER A 63 -14.54 11.61 -0.51
CA SER A 63 -15.06 10.62 -1.46
C SER A 63 -15.31 9.25 -0.82
N GLY A 64 -14.66 8.96 0.31
CA GLY A 64 -14.64 7.64 0.92
C GLY A 64 -13.82 6.61 0.12
N GLN A 65 -13.15 7.02 -0.96
CA GLN A 65 -12.31 6.13 -1.76
C GLN A 65 -11.07 5.70 -0.98
N THR A 66 -10.56 4.50 -1.26
CA THR A 66 -9.33 4.01 -0.63
C THR A 66 -8.12 4.63 -1.31
N ALA A 67 -7.33 5.41 -0.57
CA ALA A 67 -6.01 5.86 -1.03
C ALA A 67 -4.99 4.71 -0.99
N ALA A 68 -4.93 4.00 0.14
CA ALA A 68 -4.02 2.89 0.36
C ALA A 68 -4.58 1.88 1.36
N ALA A 69 -4.21 0.62 1.24
CA ALA A 69 -4.46 -0.40 2.26
C ALA A 69 -3.25 -1.29 2.43
N VAL A 70 -2.89 -1.54 3.68
CA VAL A 70 -1.80 -2.43 4.07
C VAL A 70 -2.29 -3.49 5.05
N GLU A 71 -1.56 -4.59 5.12
CA GLU A 71 -1.79 -5.66 6.07
C GLU A 71 -0.48 -6.08 6.71
N VAL A 72 -0.52 -6.36 8.00
CA VAL A 72 0.56 -7.02 8.73
C VAL A 72 0.03 -8.27 9.41
N THR A 73 0.78 -9.36 9.31
CA THR A 73 0.48 -10.63 9.97
C THR A 73 1.63 -11.06 10.86
N SER A 74 1.32 -11.68 11.99
CA SER A 74 2.33 -12.32 12.84
C SER A 74 1.75 -13.56 13.52
N ALA A 75 2.53 -14.62 13.71
CA ALA A 75 2.05 -15.82 14.41
C ALA A 75 1.70 -15.54 15.88
N ASP A 76 2.55 -14.75 16.53
CA ASP A 76 2.43 -14.25 17.91
C ASP A 76 3.16 -12.90 18.01
N LEU A 77 3.31 -12.35 19.22
CA LEU A 77 3.94 -11.04 19.42
C LEU A 77 5.48 -11.10 19.46
N ASP A 78 6.04 -12.29 19.61
CA ASP A 78 7.49 -12.51 19.67
C ASP A 78 8.08 -12.86 18.28
N THR A 79 7.21 -13.13 17.31
CA THR A 79 7.57 -13.37 15.91
C THR A 79 7.65 -12.06 15.13
N ASP A 80 8.66 -11.95 14.27
CA ASP A 80 8.80 -10.80 13.36
C ASP A 80 7.54 -10.63 12.49
N PRO A 81 6.87 -9.47 12.56
CA PRO A 81 5.68 -9.21 11.76
C PRO A 81 6.01 -9.18 10.25
N GLN A 82 5.04 -9.62 9.44
CA GLN A 82 5.13 -9.64 7.99
C GLN A 82 4.20 -8.59 7.38
N PRO A 83 4.68 -7.34 7.17
CA PRO A 83 3.90 -6.30 6.54
C PRO A 83 3.85 -6.48 5.01
N ARG A 84 2.75 -6.05 4.39
CA ARG A 84 2.62 -5.92 2.95
C ARG A 84 1.61 -4.86 2.55
N ILE A 85 1.82 -4.25 1.41
CA ILE A 85 0.82 -3.42 0.74
C ILE A 85 -0.22 -4.36 0.10
N VAL A 86 -1.51 -4.05 0.24
CA VAL A 86 -2.62 -4.83 -0.34
C VAL A 86 -3.12 -4.18 -1.62
N LYS A 87 -3.35 -2.86 -1.57
CA LYS A 87 -3.74 -2.07 -2.71
C LYS A 87 -3.38 -0.60 -2.51
N VAL A 88 -3.18 0.11 -3.59
CA VAL A 88 -2.86 1.53 -3.57
C VAL A 88 -3.49 2.22 -4.78
N GLN A 89 -3.97 3.44 -4.59
CA GLN A 89 -4.46 4.27 -5.66
C GLN A 89 -3.29 4.95 -6.38
N ALA A 90 -3.46 5.25 -7.67
CA ALA A 90 -2.60 6.16 -8.41
C ALA A 90 -3.44 6.79 -9.53
N GLY A 91 -3.83 8.05 -9.34
CA GLY A 91 -4.89 8.68 -10.14
C GLY A 91 -6.20 7.90 -10.03
N ASP A 92 -6.80 7.56 -11.17
CA ASP A 92 -8.05 6.79 -11.23
C ASP A 92 -7.84 5.27 -11.17
N LEU A 93 -6.58 4.80 -11.11
CA LEU A 93 -6.25 3.39 -11.09
C LEU A 93 -6.08 2.85 -9.67
N MET A 94 -6.64 1.68 -9.41
CA MET A 94 -6.39 0.90 -8.20
C MET A 94 -5.39 -0.21 -8.51
N PHE A 95 -4.19 -0.10 -7.95
CA PHE A 95 -3.16 -1.11 -8.03
C PHE A 95 -3.37 -2.14 -6.93
N HIS A 96 -3.46 -3.42 -7.30
CA HIS A 96 -3.57 -4.54 -6.39
C HIS A 96 -2.24 -5.30 -6.30
N ALA A 97 -1.83 -5.65 -5.08
CA ALA A 97 -0.63 -6.45 -4.88
C ALA A 97 -0.76 -7.84 -5.52
N ILE A 98 0.30 -8.28 -6.19
CA ILE A 98 0.45 -9.63 -6.70
C ILE A 98 0.97 -10.50 -5.54
N PRO A 99 0.25 -11.55 -5.13
CA PRO A 99 0.62 -12.36 -3.97
C PRO A 99 2.04 -12.91 -4.03
N GLY A 100 2.78 -12.81 -2.91
CA GLY A 100 4.15 -13.31 -2.80
C GLY A 100 5.21 -12.46 -3.49
N THR A 101 4.87 -11.25 -3.93
CA THR A 101 5.78 -10.34 -4.64
C THR A 101 5.63 -8.90 -4.13
N TRP A 102 6.60 -8.06 -4.47
CA TRP A 102 6.50 -6.59 -4.34
C TRP A 102 6.04 -5.94 -5.65
N SER A 103 5.20 -6.65 -6.40
CA SER A 103 4.60 -6.17 -7.64
C SER A 103 3.13 -5.81 -7.43
N PHE A 104 2.69 -4.76 -8.12
CA PHE A 104 1.37 -4.17 -8.02
C PHE A 104 0.79 -4.01 -9.42
N ARG A 105 -0.45 -4.48 -9.63
CA ARG A 105 -1.11 -4.49 -10.93
C ARG A 105 -2.36 -3.63 -10.94
N ALA A 106 -2.48 -2.79 -11.96
CA ALA A 106 -3.72 -2.12 -12.32
C ALA A 106 -4.05 -2.35 -13.80
N THR A 107 -5.34 -2.20 -14.15
CA THR A 107 -5.79 -2.23 -15.54
C THR A 107 -6.51 -0.92 -15.85
N GLY A 108 -5.93 -0.13 -16.75
CA GLY A 108 -6.52 1.06 -17.36
C GLY A 108 -6.67 0.86 -18.86
N HIS A 109 -6.26 1.85 -19.68
CA HIS A 109 -6.10 1.69 -21.13
C HIS A 109 -5.17 0.51 -21.50
N ARG A 110 -4.23 0.19 -20.60
CA ARG A 110 -3.40 -1.02 -20.65
C ARG A 110 -3.23 -1.62 -19.26
N THR A 111 -2.69 -2.83 -19.21
CA THR A 111 -2.23 -3.41 -17.95
C THR A 111 -0.91 -2.79 -17.54
N TYR A 112 -0.85 -2.28 -16.32
CA TYR A 112 0.35 -1.74 -15.67
C TYR A 112 0.77 -2.68 -14.54
N ILE A 113 2.06 -2.94 -14.45
CA ILE A 113 2.68 -3.65 -13.32
C ILE A 113 3.85 -2.81 -12.83
N ILE A 114 3.74 -2.29 -11.61
CA ILE A 114 4.84 -1.64 -10.88
C ILE A 114 5.48 -2.70 -9.99
N THR A 115 6.81 -2.76 -9.92
CA THR A 115 7.54 -3.65 -9.01
C THR A 115 8.58 -2.87 -8.24
N ALA A 116 8.56 -3.00 -6.91
CA ALA A 116 9.60 -2.48 -6.03
C ALA A 116 10.79 -3.44 -6.00
N GLY A 117 11.99 -2.93 -6.25
CA GLY A 117 13.27 -3.58 -6.01
C GLY A 117 13.60 -3.52 -4.53
N VAL A 118 13.23 -4.57 -3.79
CA VAL A 118 13.56 -4.64 -2.36
C VAL A 118 15.04 -4.98 -2.19
N GLY A 119 15.86 -3.98 -1.91
CA GLY A 119 17.30 -4.12 -1.67
C GLY A 119 18.17 -4.05 -2.93
N ASP A 120 17.59 -3.76 -4.10
CA ASP A 120 18.29 -3.68 -5.39
C ASP A 120 17.97 -2.35 -6.11
N GLU A 121 18.93 -1.85 -6.89
CA GLU A 121 18.74 -0.74 -7.83
C GLU A 121 18.53 -1.26 -9.27
N PRO A 122 17.64 -0.65 -10.09
CA PRO A 122 16.79 0.49 -9.76
C PRO A 122 15.64 0.10 -8.82
N ILE A 123 15.29 1.02 -7.93
CA ILE A 123 14.33 0.76 -6.84
C ILE A 123 12.93 0.47 -7.38
N TRP A 124 12.61 0.92 -8.60
CA TRP A 124 11.29 0.75 -9.20
C TRP A 124 11.35 0.35 -10.67
N THR A 125 10.45 -0.56 -11.05
CA THR A 125 10.25 -0.94 -12.45
C THR A 125 8.77 -0.93 -12.81
N LEU A 126 8.46 -0.40 -14.00
CA LEU A 126 7.11 -0.35 -14.57
C LEU A 126 7.08 -1.20 -15.84
N THR A 127 6.10 -2.09 -15.95
CA THR A 127 5.75 -2.79 -17.18
C THR A 127 4.38 -2.33 -17.65
N ALA A 128 4.28 -1.82 -18.86
CA ALA A 128 3.06 -1.26 -19.44
C ALA A 128 2.91 -1.72 -20.88
N GLY A 129 1.94 -2.60 -21.16
CA GLY A 129 1.68 -3.09 -22.53
C GLY A 129 2.89 -3.75 -23.23
N GLY A 130 3.77 -4.40 -22.46
CA GLY A 130 4.99 -5.04 -22.97
C GLY A 130 6.23 -4.15 -23.03
N VAL A 131 6.09 -2.85 -22.76
CA VAL A 131 7.22 -1.91 -22.60
C VAL A 131 7.63 -1.90 -21.13
N ARG A 132 8.94 -1.87 -20.87
CA ARG A 132 9.51 -1.77 -19.52
C ARG A 132 10.25 -0.45 -19.34
N ALA A 133 9.98 0.22 -18.22
CA ALA A 133 10.71 1.37 -17.72
C ALA A 133 11.26 1.07 -16.32
N ALA A 134 12.33 1.76 -15.93
CA ALA A 134 12.91 1.66 -14.60
C ALA A 134 13.30 3.06 -14.11
N SER A 135 13.14 3.31 -12.82
CA SER A 135 13.48 4.57 -12.17
C SER A 135 13.78 4.30 -10.69
N ASP A 136 14.53 5.19 -10.06
CA ASP A 136 14.71 5.21 -8.60
C ASP A 136 13.57 5.98 -7.90
N SER A 137 12.72 6.66 -8.68
CA SER A 137 11.57 7.42 -8.20
C SER A 137 10.26 6.76 -8.62
N ILE A 138 9.45 6.36 -7.64
CA ILE A 138 8.10 5.87 -7.90
C ILE A 138 7.21 6.96 -8.52
N ALA A 139 7.44 8.22 -8.14
CA ALA A 139 6.71 9.37 -8.66
C ALA A 139 6.82 9.48 -10.18
N GLU A 140 8.02 9.33 -10.72
CA GLU A 140 8.25 9.37 -12.17
C GLU A 140 7.49 8.28 -12.93
N LEU A 141 7.36 7.08 -12.34
CA LEU A 141 6.63 5.99 -12.96
C LEU A 141 5.11 6.19 -12.87
N VAL A 142 4.63 6.74 -11.76
CA VAL A 142 3.22 7.11 -11.59
C VAL A 142 2.84 8.21 -12.57
N ASP A 143 3.63 9.27 -12.70
CA ASP A 143 3.41 10.35 -13.66
C ASP A 143 3.34 9.83 -15.10
N GLN A 144 4.20 8.88 -15.47
CA GLN A 144 4.14 8.21 -16.78
C GLN A 144 2.82 7.48 -17.00
N ILE A 145 2.29 6.80 -15.98
CA ILE A 145 0.99 6.11 -16.05
C ILE A 145 -0.13 7.14 -16.20
N LEU A 146 -0.13 8.21 -15.42
CA LEU A 146 -1.17 9.24 -15.48
C LEU A 146 -1.20 9.93 -16.85
N ALA A 147 -0.02 10.26 -17.39
CA ALA A 147 0.09 10.82 -18.75
C ALA A 147 -0.43 9.83 -19.81
N ALA A 148 -0.15 8.53 -19.63
CA ALA A 148 -0.61 7.48 -20.53
C ALA A 148 -2.12 7.22 -20.50
N GLU A 149 -2.78 7.44 -19.36
CA GLU A 149 -4.24 7.31 -19.21
C GLU A 149 -5.00 8.57 -19.63
N ALA A 150 -4.35 9.73 -19.66
CA ALA A 150 -4.94 10.98 -20.12
C ALA A 150 -5.08 11.10 -21.66
N THR A 151 -4.54 10.14 -22.41
CA THR A 151 -4.52 10.10 -23.89
C THR A 151 -5.53 9.11 -24.44
#